data_AF-A0A8H5LYE0-F1
#
_entry.id   AF-A0A8H5LYE0-F1
#
_cell.length_a   1.000
_cell.length_b   1.000
_cell.length_c   1.000
_cell.angle_alpha   90.00
_cell.angle_beta   90.00
_cell.angle_gamma   90.00
#
_symmetry.space_group_name_H-M   'P 1'
#
loop_
_entity.id
_entity.type
_entity.pdbx_description
1 polymer ?
#
loop_
_entity_poly.entity_id
_entity_poly.type
_entity_poly.pdbx_seq_one_letter_code
_entity_poly.pdbx_strand_id
1 'polypeptide(L)'
;MALATRAVALKLNHRVQQLKPAQGDRPRTLTERRAVTKAIMEQTFDPAWVRNNQRRLEEIVDSNLPHSRPLPVIAKQQRAALTFDLEASLCKIPLTTKVAVIHGELDQMIPFAAGMDIARRIPSAIFLPKGDRPGQIPSYAFGHQWFEYFGTSIWINVIESFMMS
;
A
#
# COMPACT_ATOMS: atom_id res chain seq x y z
N MET A 1 21.98 2.22 7.60
CA MET A 1 21.26 1.27 8.47
C MET A 1 20.10 2.01 9.12
N ALA A 2 18.90 1.94 8.53
CA ALA A 2 17.70 2.57 9.08
C ALA A 2 16.85 1.49 9.75
N LEU A 3 17.22 1.16 10.98
CA LEU A 3 16.38 0.41 11.92
C LEU A 3 15.53 1.44 12.65
N ALA A 4 14.32 1.68 12.16
CA ALA A 4 13.33 2.44 12.92
C ALA A 4 11.94 1.92 12.56
N THR A 5 11.44 1.05 13.42
CA THR A 5 10.05 0.61 13.50
C THR A 5 9.17 1.74 14.04
N ARG A 6 9.11 2.85 13.29
CA ARG A 6 7.92 3.69 13.32
C ARG A 6 6.81 2.90 12.64
N ALA A 7 5.57 2.98 13.13
CA ALA A 7 4.44 2.18 12.63
C ALA A 7 4.22 2.29 11.10
N VAL A 8 4.84 3.27 10.46
CA VAL A 8 4.91 3.41 9.01
C VAL A 8 6.36 3.56 8.56
N ALA A 9 6.95 2.48 8.07
CA ALA A 9 8.17 2.55 7.27
C ALA A 9 7.79 3.03 5.86
N LEU A 10 7.78 4.35 5.64
CA LEU A 10 7.67 4.88 4.29
C LEU A 10 9.04 4.82 3.63
N LYS A 11 9.12 4.23 2.44
CA LYS A 11 10.21 4.56 1.53
C LYS A 11 10.13 6.07 1.28
N LEU A 12 11.27 6.76 1.34
CA LEU A 12 11.37 8.18 1.01
C LEU A 12 11.03 8.36 -0.47
N ASN A 13 9.75 8.52 -0.77
CA ASN A 13 9.28 8.77 -2.12
C ASN A 13 9.26 10.27 -2.37
N HIS A 14 10.37 10.77 -2.92
CA HIS A 14 10.56 12.18 -3.25
C HIS A 14 9.54 12.72 -4.25
N ARG A 15 8.84 11.86 -5.02
CA ARG A 15 7.94 12.28 -6.11
C ARG A 15 6.65 12.94 -5.63
N VAL A 16 6.01 12.46 -4.55
CA VAL A 16 4.82 13.15 -4.00
C VAL A 16 5.19 14.54 -3.44
N GLN A 17 6.38 14.65 -2.84
CA GLN A 17 6.88 15.92 -2.31
C GLN A 17 7.21 16.95 -3.40
N GLN A 18 7.41 16.50 -4.65
CA GLN A 18 7.64 17.36 -5.82
C GLN A 18 6.34 17.86 -6.49
N LEU A 19 5.17 17.43 -6.02
CA LEU A 19 3.90 17.90 -6.57
C LEU A 19 3.71 19.39 -6.24
N LYS A 20 3.68 20.22 -7.30
CA LYS A 20 3.55 21.66 -7.14
C LYS A 20 2.20 22.02 -6.48
N PRO A 21 2.19 23.05 -5.61
CA PRO A 21 0.93 23.63 -5.13
C PRO A 21 0.12 24.17 -6.32
N ALA A 22 -1.18 24.42 -6.08
CA ALA A 22 -1.99 25.14 -7.07
C ALA A 22 -1.35 26.52 -7.32
N GLN A 23 -1.46 27.05 -8.53
CA GLN A 23 -0.99 28.40 -8.83
C GLN A 23 -1.91 29.41 -8.15
N GLY A 24 -1.44 30.02 -7.05
CA GLY A 24 -2.22 30.97 -6.25
C GLY A 24 -3.33 30.32 -5.43
N ASP A 25 -4.34 31.11 -5.06
CA ASP A 25 -5.45 30.69 -4.18
C ASP A 25 -6.61 29.98 -4.90
N ARG A 26 -6.49 29.75 -6.22
CA ARG A 26 -7.56 29.09 -6.97
C ARG A 26 -7.61 27.57 -6.71
N PRO A 27 -8.80 26.96 -6.79
CA PRO A 27 -8.90 25.50 -6.90
C PRO A 27 -8.12 24.95 -8.10
N ARG A 28 -7.60 23.73 -7.97
CA ARG A 28 -7.02 22.99 -9.10
C ARG A 28 -8.09 22.67 -10.14
N THR A 29 -7.75 22.83 -11.41
CA THR A 29 -8.54 22.34 -12.54
C THR A 29 -8.63 20.82 -12.53
N LEU A 30 -9.59 20.27 -13.28
CA LEU A 30 -9.74 18.81 -13.42
C LEU A 30 -8.46 18.16 -13.96
N THR A 31 -7.83 18.78 -14.96
CA THR A 31 -6.57 18.32 -15.56
C THR A 31 -5.44 18.28 -14.54
N GLU A 32 -5.29 19.33 -13.72
CA GLU A 32 -4.27 19.37 -12.66
C GLU A 32 -4.52 18.31 -11.58
N ARG A 33 -5.79 18.10 -11.19
CA ARG A 33 -6.17 17.04 -10.26
C ARG A 33 -5.86 15.67 -10.83
N ARG A 34 -6.17 15.43 -12.11
CA ARG A 34 -5.89 14.16 -12.79
C ARG A 34 -4.40 13.87 -12.85
N ALA A 35 -3.57 14.86 -13.18
CA ALA A 35 -2.12 14.72 -13.19
C ALA A 35 -1.56 14.35 -11.80
N VAL A 36 -2.05 15.02 -10.75
CA VAL A 36 -1.70 14.69 -9.36
C VAL A 36 -2.13 13.27 -8.99
N THR A 37 -3.37 12.89 -9.29
CA THR A 37 -3.88 11.53 -9.02
C THR A 37 -3.05 10.49 -9.75
N LYS A 38 -2.74 10.69 -11.04
CA LYS A 38 -1.90 9.79 -11.83
C LYS A 38 -0.52 9.62 -11.21
N ALA A 39 0.15 10.72 -10.86
CA ALA A 39 1.47 10.67 -10.24
C ALA A 39 1.48 9.95 -8.88
N ILE A 40 0.40 10.05 -8.10
CA ILE A 40 0.26 9.31 -6.84
C ILE A 40 -0.01 7.83 -7.12
N MET A 41 -0.94 7.51 -8.04
CA MET A 41 -1.30 6.12 -8.35
C MET A 41 -0.12 5.35 -8.92
N GLU A 42 0.66 5.93 -9.83
CA GLU A 42 1.88 5.31 -10.39
C GLU A 42 2.88 4.85 -9.32
N GLN A 43 2.94 5.54 -8.17
CA GLN A 43 3.85 5.17 -7.08
C GLN A 43 3.34 3.99 -6.25
N THR A 44 2.07 3.62 -6.39
CA THR A 44 1.49 2.48 -5.67
C THR A 44 1.70 1.15 -6.41
N PHE A 45 2.24 1.21 -7.63
CA PHE A 45 2.61 0.05 -8.44
C PHE A 45 4.13 0.01 -8.66
N ASP A 46 4.65 -1.14 -9.04
CA ASP A 46 6.03 -1.25 -9.49
C ASP A 46 6.18 -0.76 -10.95
N PRO A 47 7.40 -0.34 -11.37
CA PRO A 47 7.61 0.22 -12.70
C PRO A 47 7.25 -0.71 -13.87
N ALA A 48 7.38 -2.04 -13.71
CA ALA A 48 7.03 -2.98 -14.77
C ALA A 48 5.50 -3.08 -14.93
N TRP A 49 4.75 -3.13 -13.82
CA TRP A 49 3.30 -3.10 -13.87
C TRP A 49 2.80 -1.83 -14.56
N VAL A 50 3.34 -0.65 -14.20
CA VAL A 50 2.97 0.63 -14.84
C VAL A 50 3.21 0.62 -16.34
N ARG A 51 4.36 0.11 -16.81
CA ARG A 51 4.66 0.04 -18.26
C ARG A 51 3.70 -0.88 -19.01
N ASN A 52 3.33 -2.01 -18.41
CA ASN A 52 2.55 -3.04 -19.09
C ASN A 52 1.02 -2.84 -18.97
N ASN A 53 0.56 -2.00 -18.04
CA ASN A 53 -0.86 -1.85 -17.71
C ASN A 53 -1.37 -0.41 -17.84
N GLN A 54 -0.84 0.37 -18.80
CA GLN A 54 -1.19 1.79 -18.97
C GLN A 54 -2.70 2.05 -19.04
N ARG A 55 -3.45 1.26 -19.83
CA ARG A 55 -4.92 1.40 -19.93
C ARG A 55 -5.59 1.21 -18.56
N ARG A 56 -5.21 0.15 -17.84
CA ARG A 56 -5.77 -0.15 -16.52
C ARG A 56 -5.41 0.93 -15.49
N LEU A 57 -4.19 1.45 -15.54
CA LEU A 57 -3.78 2.59 -14.73
C LEU A 57 -4.67 3.82 -14.99
N GLU A 58 -4.99 4.11 -16.24
CA GLU A 58 -5.87 5.23 -16.58
C GLU A 58 -7.29 5.04 -16.02
N GLU A 59 -7.86 3.84 -16.11
CA GLU A 59 -9.15 3.51 -15.48
C GLU A 59 -9.12 3.70 -13.95
N ILE A 60 -8.03 3.29 -13.31
CA ILE A 60 -7.83 3.48 -11.86
C ILE A 60 -7.72 4.98 -11.54
N VAL A 61 -7.00 5.75 -12.34
CA VAL A 61 -6.88 7.21 -12.15
C VAL A 61 -8.24 7.89 -12.29
N ASP A 62 -9.01 7.54 -13.30
CA ASP A 62 -10.30 8.17 -13.58
C ASP A 62 -11.35 7.80 -12.52
N SER A 63 -11.35 6.56 -12.02
CA SER A 63 -12.21 6.15 -10.90
C SER A 63 -11.83 6.80 -9.55
N ASN A 64 -10.54 7.13 -9.36
CA ASN A 64 -10.07 7.82 -8.15
C ASN A 64 -10.20 9.35 -8.22
N LEU A 65 -10.39 9.92 -9.42
CA LEU A 65 -10.41 11.36 -9.62
C LEU A 65 -11.52 12.09 -8.83
N PRO A 66 -12.78 11.60 -8.77
CA PRO A 66 -13.84 12.21 -7.95
C PRO A 66 -13.47 12.26 -6.47
N HIS A 67 -12.71 11.26 -6.00
CA HIS A 67 -12.31 11.07 -4.60
C HIS A 67 -10.92 11.64 -4.28
N SER A 68 -10.32 12.41 -5.20
CA SER A 68 -8.96 12.93 -5.04
C SER A 68 -8.86 13.85 -3.81
N ARG A 69 -8.03 13.48 -2.84
CA ARG A 69 -7.81 14.29 -1.62
C ARG A 69 -7.01 15.56 -1.93
N PRO A 70 -7.30 16.70 -1.27
CA PRO A 70 -6.46 17.88 -1.36
C PRO A 70 -5.03 17.60 -0.89
N LEU A 71 -4.00 18.10 -1.59
CA LEU A 71 -2.59 17.88 -1.20
C LEU A 71 -2.26 18.26 0.25
N PRO A 72 -2.77 19.37 0.83
CA PRO A 72 -2.52 19.68 2.23
C PRO A 72 -3.05 18.60 3.19
N VAL A 73 -4.16 17.94 2.84
CA VAL A 73 -4.71 16.82 3.62
C VAL A 73 -3.80 15.59 3.50
N ILE A 74 -3.33 15.27 2.30
CA ILE A 74 -2.37 14.18 2.07
C ILE A 74 -1.09 14.40 2.88
N ALA A 75 -0.54 15.62 2.86
CA ALA A 75 0.65 15.96 3.62
C ALA A 75 0.44 15.83 5.14
N LYS A 76 -0.72 16.26 5.66
CA LYS A 76 -1.09 16.07 7.07
C LYS A 76 -1.19 14.58 7.43
N GLN A 77 -1.82 13.77 6.59
CA GLN A 77 -1.95 12.33 6.78
C GLN A 77 -0.59 11.64 6.77
N GLN A 78 0.30 12.00 5.84
CA GLN A 78 1.66 11.49 5.79
C GLN A 78 2.46 11.87 7.04
N ARG A 79 2.35 13.12 7.51
CA ARG A 79 2.99 13.55 8.75
C ARG A 79 2.46 12.77 9.96
N ALA A 80 1.15 12.59 10.06
CA ALA A 80 0.53 11.83 11.15
C ALA A 80 1.02 10.37 11.15
N ALA A 81 1.05 9.72 9.98
CA ALA A 81 1.59 8.38 9.79
C ALA A 81 3.05 8.25 10.25
N LEU A 82 3.89 9.25 9.96
CA LEU A 82 5.30 9.27 10.37
C LEU A 82 5.52 9.50 11.88
N THR A 83 4.51 10.00 12.59
CA THR A 83 4.57 10.25 14.04
C THR A 83 3.89 9.17 14.87
N PHE A 84 3.14 8.27 14.23
CA PHE A 84 2.42 7.22 14.93
C PHE A 84 3.36 6.04 15.20
N ASP A 85 3.41 5.60 16.45
CA ASP A 85 4.22 4.46 16.89
C ASP A 85 3.34 3.45 17.61
N LEU A 86 3.24 2.26 17.03
CA LEU A 86 2.48 1.13 17.55
C LEU A 86 3.37 0.00 18.03
N GLU A 87 4.70 0.14 17.95
CA GLU A 87 5.64 -0.96 18.16
C GLU A 87 5.38 -1.71 19.46
N ALA A 88 5.21 -0.96 20.56
CA ALA A 88 4.93 -1.51 21.89
C ALA A 88 3.48 -2.00 22.09
N SER A 89 2.58 -1.68 21.16
CA SER A 89 1.17 -2.06 21.19
C SER A 89 0.86 -3.29 20.35
N LEU A 90 1.68 -3.60 19.33
CA LEU A 90 1.47 -4.76 18.45
C LEU A 90 1.46 -6.09 19.23
N CYS A 91 2.32 -6.23 20.23
CA CYS A 91 2.37 -7.43 21.07
C CYS A 91 1.17 -7.57 22.03
N LYS A 92 0.35 -6.51 22.18
CA LYS A 92 -0.84 -6.52 23.04
C LYS A 92 -2.09 -7.03 22.32
N ILE A 93 -2.00 -7.29 21.01
CA ILE A 93 -3.09 -7.90 20.25
C ILE A 93 -3.37 -9.30 20.85
N PRO A 94 -4.62 -9.60 21.26
CA PRO A 94 -4.94 -10.89 21.85
C PRO A 94 -4.64 -12.06 20.91
N LEU A 95 -4.17 -13.18 21.47
CA LEU A 95 -3.90 -14.41 20.70
C LEU A 95 -5.14 -14.97 19.98
N THR A 96 -6.33 -14.66 20.47
CA THR A 96 -7.61 -15.04 19.86
C THR A 96 -7.95 -14.23 18.62
N THR A 97 -7.29 -13.09 18.41
CA THR A 97 -7.44 -12.28 17.20
C THR A 97 -6.54 -12.83 16.10
N LYS A 98 -7.13 -13.42 15.07
CA LYS A 98 -6.40 -13.84 13.86
C LYS A 98 -5.96 -12.60 13.08
N VAL A 99 -4.67 -12.53 12.72
CA VAL A 99 -4.13 -11.43 11.91
C VAL A 99 -3.45 -11.97 10.66
N ALA A 100 -3.90 -11.54 9.48
CA ALA A 100 -3.22 -11.86 8.22
C ALA A 100 -2.31 -10.70 7.81
N VAL A 101 -1.11 -11.03 7.34
CA VAL A 101 -0.17 -10.07 6.76
C VAL A 101 0.04 -10.39 5.29
N ILE A 102 -0.33 -9.45 4.43
CA ILE A 102 -0.11 -9.48 2.98
C ILE A 102 0.83 -8.33 2.64
N HIS A 103 2.01 -8.64 2.10
CA HIS A 103 2.98 -7.64 1.68
C HIS A 103 3.73 -8.11 0.44
N GLY A 104 3.97 -7.21 -0.51
CA GLY A 104 4.68 -7.51 -1.75
C GLY A 104 6.11 -6.97 -1.77
N GLU A 105 7.04 -7.73 -2.34
CA GLU A 105 8.45 -7.36 -2.48
C GLU A 105 8.65 -6.14 -3.39
N LEU A 106 7.71 -5.90 -4.30
CA LEU A 106 7.76 -4.79 -5.27
C LEU A 106 7.04 -3.52 -4.76
N ASP A 107 6.52 -3.50 -3.53
CA ASP A 107 5.92 -2.31 -2.93
C ASP A 107 6.92 -1.15 -2.91
N GLN A 108 6.59 -0.07 -3.62
CA GLN A 108 7.42 1.13 -3.75
C GLN A 108 7.18 2.15 -2.61
N MET A 109 6.16 1.93 -1.78
CA MET A 109 5.74 2.81 -0.69
C MET A 109 6.24 2.29 0.66
N ILE A 110 6.15 0.99 0.91
CA ILE A 110 6.50 0.37 2.21
C ILE A 110 7.49 -0.78 1.98
N PRO A 111 8.66 -0.80 2.64
CA PRO A 111 9.63 -1.89 2.53
C PRO A 111 9.02 -3.24 2.93
N PHE A 112 9.35 -4.30 2.17
CA PHE A 112 8.89 -5.67 2.45
C PHE A 112 9.22 -6.14 3.89
N ALA A 113 10.37 -5.70 4.42
CA ALA A 113 10.78 -6.00 5.79
C ALA A 113 9.78 -5.51 6.86
N ALA A 114 8.99 -4.46 6.58
CA ALA A 114 7.97 -3.99 7.51
C ALA A 114 6.85 -5.02 7.69
N GLY A 115 6.37 -5.65 6.61
CA GLY A 115 5.39 -6.74 6.70
C GLY A 115 5.92 -7.94 7.49
N MET A 116 7.17 -8.35 7.23
CA MET A 116 7.81 -9.42 8.00
C MET A 116 7.93 -9.09 9.49
N ASP A 117 8.22 -7.84 9.81
CA ASP A 117 8.35 -7.38 11.19
C ASP A 117 7.00 -7.36 11.92
N ILE A 118 5.91 -6.96 11.26
CA ILE A 118 4.55 -7.06 11.80
C ILE A 118 4.23 -8.51 12.15
N ALA A 119 4.48 -9.46 11.24
CA ALA A 119 4.22 -10.87 11.47
C ALA A 119 5.05 -11.45 12.65
N ARG A 120 6.25 -10.91 12.91
CA ARG A 120 7.08 -11.30 14.06
C ARG A 120 6.54 -10.74 15.39
N ARG A 121 6.00 -9.53 15.38
CA ARG A 121 5.64 -8.78 16.59
C ARG A 121 4.23 -9.08 17.11
N ILE A 122 3.32 -9.44 16.22
CA ILE A 122 1.97 -9.85 16.57
C ILE A 122 1.96 -11.37 16.69
N PRO A 123 1.81 -11.97 17.88
CA PRO A 123 2.04 -13.41 18.05
C PRO A 123 1.08 -14.30 17.26
N SER A 124 -0.14 -13.82 16.99
CA SER A 124 -1.16 -14.51 16.19
C SER A 124 -1.12 -14.15 14.71
N ALA A 125 -0.17 -13.31 14.27
CA ALA A 125 -0.10 -12.91 12.88
C ALA A 125 0.53 -13.98 11.99
N ILE A 126 -0.08 -14.17 10.83
CA ILE A 126 0.37 -15.08 9.79
C ILE A 126 0.72 -14.25 8.57
N PHE A 127 2.00 -14.27 8.20
CA PHE A 127 2.40 -13.81 6.88
C PHE A 127 1.90 -14.84 5.86
N LEU A 128 0.97 -14.42 5.00
CA LEU A 128 0.25 -15.38 4.16
C LEU A 128 1.22 -16.10 3.22
N PRO A 129 1.18 -17.44 3.17
CA PRO A 129 2.23 -18.22 2.53
C PRO A 129 2.20 -18.08 1.01
N LYS A 130 3.38 -18.12 0.40
CA LYS A 130 3.51 -18.25 -1.05
C LYS A 130 3.37 -19.71 -1.52
N GLY A 131 2.85 -19.91 -2.73
CA GLY A 131 2.75 -21.21 -3.39
C GLY A 131 1.60 -21.28 -4.39
N ASP A 132 1.44 -22.46 -5.00
CA ASP A 132 0.50 -22.67 -6.12
C ASP A 132 -0.83 -23.33 -5.68
N ARG A 133 -1.03 -23.55 -4.37
CA ARG A 133 -2.25 -24.18 -3.85
C ARG A 133 -3.30 -23.13 -3.47
N PRO A 134 -4.61 -23.51 -3.46
CA PRO A 134 -5.65 -22.66 -2.89
C PRO A 134 -5.27 -22.18 -1.48
N GLY A 135 -5.50 -20.90 -1.19
CA GLY A 135 -5.10 -20.28 0.07
C GLY A 135 -3.67 -19.71 0.09
N GLN A 136 -2.88 -19.93 -0.96
CA GLN A 136 -1.52 -19.41 -1.07
C GLN A 136 -1.42 -18.30 -2.13
N ILE A 137 -0.48 -17.38 -1.94
CA ILE A 137 -0.20 -16.31 -2.89
C ILE A 137 0.82 -16.83 -3.92
N PRO A 138 0.58 -16.74 -5.25
CA PRO A 138 1.49 -17.31 -6.24
C PRO A 138 2.94 -16.83 -6.11
N SER A 139 3.10 -15.54 -5.77
CA SER A 139 4.40 -14.91 -5.54
C SER A 139 4.23 -13.67 -4.67
N TYR A 140 5.30 -13.25 -4.01
CA TYR A 140 5.36 -11.94 -3.36
C TYR A 140 5.73 -10.80 -4.32
N ALA A 141 5.89 -11.08 -5.62
CA ALA A 141 6.23 -10.10 -6.64
C ALA A 141 5.04 -9.18 -7.01
N PHE A 142 4.57 -8.37 -6.07
CA PHE A 142 3.51 -7.39 -6.27
C PHE A 142 3.78 -6.07 -5.51
N GLY A 143 3.08 -5.02 -5.93
CA GLY A 143 3.21 -3.66 -5.42
C GLY A 143 2.26 -3.34 -4.26
N HIS A 144 2.09 -2.04 -3.96
CA HIS A 144 1.25 -1.58 -2.86
C HIS A 144 -0.25 -1.88 -3.11
N GLN A 145 -0.70 -1.71 -4.36
CA GLN A 145 -2.04 -2.13 -4.79
C GLN A 145 -2.04 -3.63 -5.13
N TRP A 146 -1.77 -4.45 -4.13
CA TRP A 146 -1.57 -5.90 -4.27
C TRP A 146 -2.71 -6.58 -5.05
N PHE A 147 -3.96 -6.14 -4.83
CA PHE A 147 -5.15 -6.74 -5.44
C PHE A 147 -5.22 -6.63 -6.98
N GLU A 148 -4.38 -5.80 -7.61
CA GLU A 148 -4.32 -5.64 -9.07
C GLU A 148 -3.30 -6.58 -9.77
N TYR A 149 -2.54 -7.39 -9.02
CA TYR A 149 -1.45 -8.21 -9.60
C TYR A 149 -1.88 -9.61 -10.00
N PHE A 150 -2.82 -10.20 -9.27
CA PHE A 150 -3.33 -11.55 -9.51
C PHE A 150 -4.84 -11.52 -9.72
N GLY A 151 -5.38 -12.59 -10.29
CA GLY A 151 -6.82 -12.72 -10.49
C GLY A 151 -7.57 -12.67 -9.16
N THR A 152 -8.76 -12.06 -9.16
CA THR A 152 -9.60 -11.89 -7.95
C THR A 152 -9.86 -13.22 -7.22
N SER A 153 -10.01 -14.32 -7.95
CA SER A 153 -10.20 -15.66 -7.37
C SER A 153 -9.04 -16.09 -6.46
N ILE A 154 -7.80 -15.69 -6.77
CA ILE A 154 -6.64 -15.98 -5.93
C ILE A 154 -6.79 -15.27 -4.58
N TRP A 155 -7.12 -13.98 -4.59
CA TRP A 155 -7.29 -13.19 -3.37
C TRP A 155 -8.46 -13.67 -2.52
N ILE A 156 -9.58 -14.03 -3.14
CA ILE A 156 -10.73 -14.65 -2.46
C ILE A 156 -10.28 -15.94 -1.76
N ASN A 157 -9.65 -16.86 -2.48
CA ASN A 157 -9.20 -18.13 -1.91
C ASN A 157 -8.20 -17.94 -0.76
N VAL A 158 -7.28 -16.98 -0.88
CA VAL A 158 -6.30 -16.62 0.15
C VAL A 158 -6.99 -16.12 1.42
N ILE A 159 -7.94 -15.20 1.29
CA ILE A 159 -8.66 -14.62 2.42
C ILE A 159 -9.57 -15.67 3.08
N GLU A 160 -10.35 -16.41 2.30
CA GLU A 160 -11.26 -17.44 2.81
C GLU A 160 -10.50 -18.54 3.56
N SER A 161 -9.39 -19.03 2.99
CA SER A 161 -8.57 -20.06 3.63
C SER A 161 -8.02 -19.59 4.98
N PHE A 162 -7.58 -18.34 5.06
CA PHE A 162 -7.11 -17.74 6.32
C PHE A 162 -8.25 -17.58 7.34
N MET A 163 -9.45 -17.20 6.91
CA MET A 163 -10.59 -17.07 7.81
C MET A 163 -11.04 -18.41 8.40
N MET A 164 -10.88 -19.50 7.64
CA MET A 164 -11.26 -20.86 8.04
C MET A 164 -10.20 -21.59 8.90
N SER A 165 -8.92 -21.17 8.85
CA SER A 165 -7.84 -21.73 9.69
C SER A 165 -7.85 -21.13 11.08
#